data_AF-A0A2Z3UUD0-F1
#
_entry.id   AF-A0A2Z3UUD0-F1
#
_cell.length_a   1.000
_cell.length_b   1.000
_cell.length_c   1.000
_cell.angle_alpha   90.00
_cell.angle_beta   90.00
_cell.angle_gamma   90.00
#
_symmetry.space_group_name_H-M   'P 1'
#
loop_
_entity.id
_entity.type
_entity.pdbx_description
1 polymer ?
#
loop_
_entity_poly.entity_id
_entity_poly.type
_entity_poly.pdbx_seq_one_letter_code
_entity_poly.pdbx_strand_id
1 'polypeptide(L)'
;MDTSTPFRAKVIDLRTGGYTYLDMHRKSQGVRSDSWWNSVALHGAWGGGPSARVAPPAPETFDGIAALFKVSRQEVQAMIAADWYGTQQQETSAAVRRLEVPINQLAAHDLDLVEAIVRRLVVSNS
;
A
#
# COMPACT_ATOMS: atom_id res chain seq x y z
N MET A 1 1.46 -17.13 -0.32
CA MET A 1 1.23 -16.05 -1.32
C MET A 1 2.44 -15.15 -1.27
N ASP A 2 2.98 -14.78 -2.43
CA ASP A 2 4.07 -13.82 -2.53
C ASP A 2 3.54 -12.44 -2.08
N THR A 3 4.00 -11.97 -0.92
CA THR A 3 3.55 -10.73 -0.29
C THR A 3 4.25 -9.49 -0.88
N SER A 4 5.13 -9.68 -1.88
CA SER A 4 5.90 -8.58 -2.49
C SER A 4 5.10 -7.69 -3.44
N THR A 5 3.96 -8.17 -3.97
CA THR A 5 3.11 -7.41 -4.91
C THR A 5 1.66 -7.29 -4.45
N PRO A 6 1.37 -6.61 -3.32
CA PRO A 6 0.03 -6.49 -2.77
C PRO A 6 -0.99 -5.78 -3.69
N PHE A 7 -0.57 -4.82 -4.52
CA PHE A 7 -1.49 -4.16 -5.46
C PHE A 7 -1.99 -5.15 -6.50
N ARG A 8 -1.07 -5.88 -7.15
CA ARG A 8 -1.41 -6.93 -8.12
C ARG A 8 -2.28 -8.01 -7.49
N ALA A 9 -1.97 -8.41 -6.27
CA ALA A 9 -2.76 -9.40 -5.54
C ALA A 9 -4.24 -8.97 -5.43
N LYS A 10 -4.52 -7.71 -5.07
CA LYS A 10 -5.90 -7.18 -5.04
C LYS A 10 -6.60 -7.24 -6.39
N VAL A 11 -5.88 -6.97 -7.49
CA VAL A 11 -6.45 -7.09 -8.84
C VAL A 11 -6.79 -8.55 -9.17
N ILE A 12 -5.93 -9.50 -8.80
CA ILE A 12 -6.17 -10.94 -9.00
C ILE A 12 -7.34 -11.43 -8.13
N ASP A 13 -7.43 -10.97 -6.88
CA ASP A 13 -8.53 -11.31 -5.98
C ASP A 13 -9.88 -10.86 -6.55
N LEU A 14 -9.95 -9.64 -7.08
CA LEU A 14 -11.16 -9.15 -7.75
C LEU A 14 -11.52 -10.01 -8.98
N ARG A 15 -10.52 -10.39 -9.80
CA ARG A 15 -10.75 -11.28 -10.95
C ARG A 15 -11.29 -12.64 -10.53
N THR A 16 -10.70 -13.21 -9.49
CA THR A 16 -11.12 -14.50 -8.91
C THR A 16 -12.52 -14.40 -8.29
N GLY A 17 -12.86 -13.24 -7.73
CA GLY A 17 -14.20 -12.89 -7.25
C GLY A 17 -15.23 -12.55 -8.33
N GLY A 18 -14.92 -12.77 -9.61
CA GLY A 18 -15.86 -12.63 -10.72
C GLY A 18 -15.94 -11.24 -11.36
N TYR A 19 -15.11 -10.27 -10.95
CA TYR A 19 -15.10 -8.95 -11.58
C TYR A 19 -14.47 -9.04 -12.96
N THR A 20 -15.07 -8.41 -13.97
CA THR A 20 -14.41 -8.14 -15.26
C THR A 20 -13.49 -6.91 -15.16
N TYR A 21 -12.56 -6.75 -16.09
CA TYR A 21 -11.74 -5.52 -16.14
C TYR A 21 -12.59 -4.27 -16.44
N LEU A 22 -13.71 -4.44 -17.15
CA LEU A 22 -14.70 -3.39 -17.33
C LEU A 22 -15.39 -3.01 -16.02
N ASP A 23 -15.66 -3.97 -15.14
CA ASP A 23 -16.19 -3.68 -13.80
C ASP A 23 -15.18 -2.90 -12.96
N MET A 24 -13.89 -3.25 -13.04
CA MET A 24 -12.82 -2.52 -12.36
C MET A 24 -12.72 -1.08 -12.85
N HIS A 25 -12.76 -0.87 -14.17
CA HIS A 25 -12.82 0.46 -14.77
C HIS A 25 -14.02 1.26 -14.22
N ARG A 26 -15.24 0.72 -14.28
CA ARG A 26 -16.46 1.41 -13.82
C ARG A 26 -16.45 1.70 -12.32
N LYS A 27 -16.09 0.71 -11.50
CA LYS A 27 -16.12 0.83 -10.03
C LYS A 27 -14.95 1.63 -9.47
N SER A 28 -13.89 1.83 -10.24
CA SER A 28 -12.83 2.80 -9.93
C SER A 28 -13.12 4.20 -10.49
N GLN A 29 -14.35 4.47 -10.96
CA GLN A 29 -14.75 5.75 -11.57
C GLN A 29 -13.94 6.10 -12.84
N GLY A 30 -13.44 5.10 -13.55
CA GLY A 30 -12.74 5.26 -14.81
C GLY A 30 -11.31 5.76 -14.69
N VAL A 31 -10.72 5.81 -13.49
CA VAL A 31 -9.36 6.34 -13.27
C VAL A 31 -8.26 5.57 -14.00
N ARG A 32 -8.53 4.31 -14.38
CA ARG A 32 -7.68 3.48 -15.25
C ARG A 32 -8.54 2.67 -16.22
N SER A 33 -7.99 2.39 -17.40
CA SER A 33 -8.65 1.58 -18.44
C SER A 33 -8.70 0.10 -18.07
N ASP A 34 -9.63 -0.63 -18.66
CA ASP A 34 -9.72 -2.09 -18.60
C ASP A 34 -8.43 -2.78 -19.08
N SER A 35 -7.80 -2.26 -20.14
CA SER A 35 -6.50 -2.73 -20.64
C SER A 35 -5.36 -2.55 -19.65
N TRP A 36 -5.37 -1.48 -18.86
CA TRP A 36 -4.38 -1.25 -17.81
C TRP A 36 -4.56 -2.27 -16.68
N TRP A 37 -5.80 -2.51 -16.23
CA TRP A 37 -6.11 -3.54 -15.23
C TRP A 37 -5.70 -4.94 -15.67
N ASN A 38 -5.96 -5.30 -16.93
CA ASN A 38 -5.52 -6.57 -17.49
C ASN A 38 -4.00 -6.72 -17.48
N SER A 39 -3.29 -5.66 -17.85
CA SER A 39 -1.82 -5.66 -17.89
C SER A 39 -1.22 -5.82 -16.47
N VAL A 40 -1.79 -5.14 -15.46
CA VAL A 40 -1.39 -5.35 -14.05
C VAL A 40 -1.63 -6.80 -13.62
N ALA A 41 -2.78 -7.38 -13.93
CA ALA A 41 -3.08 -8.76 -13.53
C ALA A 41 -2.09 -9.77 -14.14
N LEU A 42 -1.85 -9.65 -15.46
CA LEU A 42 -1.00 -10.57 -16.21
C LEU A 42 0.49 -10.40 -15.92
N HIS A 43 0.96 -9.16 -15.80
CA HIS A 43 2.39 -8.84 -15.82
C HIS A 43 2.89 -8.17 -14.54
N GLY A 44 2.00 -7.61 -13.71
CA GLY A 44 2.40 -6.79 -12.56
C GLY A 44 3.07 -5.48 -12.96
N ALA A 45 3.68 -4.78 -11.99
CA ALA A 45 4.28 -3.47 -12.21
C ALA A 45 5.40 -3.47 -13.27
N TRP A 46 6.27 -4.48 -13.22
CA TRP A 46 7.50 -4.52 -14.03
C TRP A 46 7.66 -5.78 -14.89
N GLY A 47 6.71 -6.72 -14.85
CA GLY A 47 6.84 -7.96 -15.61
C GLY A 47 6.54 -7.79 -17.10
N GLY A 48 6.90 -8.82 -17.87
CA GLY A 48 6.74 -8.85 -19.33
C GLY A 48 7.82 -8.10 -20.10
N GLY A 49 7.66 -8.04 -21.43
CA GLY A 49 8.54 -7.26 -22.32
C GLY A 49 8.33 -5.76 -22.17
N PRO A 50 9.15 -4.91 -22.83
CA PRO A 50 9.06 -3.45 -22.72
C PRO A 50 7.65 -2.87 -22.97
N SER A 51 6.88 -3.50 -23.84
CA SER A 51 5.49 -3.13 -24.19
C SER A 51 4.43 -3.57 -23.18
N ALA A 52 4.78 -4.42 -22.22
CA ALA A 52 3.85 -4.97 -21.21
C ALA A 52 3.97 -4.27 -19.84
N ARG A 53 4.96 -3.38 -19.68
CA ARG A 53 5.16 -2.61 -18.45
C ARG A 53 4.04 -1.60 -18.27
N VAL A 54 3.51 -1.54 -17.07
CA VAL A 54 2.47 -0.59 -16.68
C VAL A 54 3.08 0.48 -15.80
N ALA A 55 2.91 1.74 -16.19
CA ALA A 55 3.28 2.86 -15.34
C ALA A 55 2.41 2.87 -14.06
N PRO A 56 2.96 3.32 -12.93
CA PRO A 56 2.21 3.41 -11.67
C PRO A 56 0.98 4.32 -11.84
N PRO A 57 -0.09 4.12 -11.05
CA PRO A 57 -1.19 5.06 -10.94
C PRO A 57 -0.70 6.45 -10.51
N ALA A 58 -1.28 7.52 -11.08
CA ALA A 58 -0.99 8.88 -10.63
C ALA A 58 -1.74 9.18 -9.31
N PRO A 59 -1.22 10.04 -8.40
CA PRO A 59 -1.82 10.25 -7.08
C PRO A 59 -3.30 10.65 -7.09
N GLU A 60 -3.75 11.40 -8.08
CA GLU A 60 -5.15 11.79 -8.29
C GLU A 60 -6.10 10.61 -8.57
N THR A 61 -5.56 9.47 -8.97
CA THR A 61 -6.35 8.24 -9.25
C THR A 61 -6.60 7.40 -8.00
N PHE A 62 -5.92 7.68 -6.89
CA PHE A 62 -5.88 6.77 -5.74
C PHE A 62 -7.23 6.60 -5.06
N ASP A 63 -8.07 7.63 -5.01
CA ASP A 63 -9.38 7.55 -4.34
C ASP A 63 -10.34 6.61 -5.09
N GLY A 64 -10.32 6.64 -6.42
CA GLY A 64 -11.09 5.71 -7.26
C GLY A 64 -10.63 4.26 -7.08
N ILE A 65 -9.32 4.05 -6.99
CA ILE A 65 -8.74 2.72 -6.73
C ILE A 65 -9.09 2.24 -5.30
N ALA A 66 -9.02 3.13 -4.32
CA ALA A 66 -9.36 2.86 -2.92
C ALA A 66 -10.82 2.42 -2.78
N ALA A 67 -11.73 3.11 -3.47
CA ALA A 67 -13.15 2.73 -3.53
C ALA A 67 -13.37 1.35 -4.15
N LEU A 68 -12.67 1.02 -5.24
CA LEU A 68 -12.72 -0.30 -5.88
C LEU A 68 -12.22 -1.40 -4.92
N PHE A 69 -11.07 -1.18 -4.28
CA PHE A 69 -10.42 -2.16 -3.40
C PHE A 69 -11.04 -2.24 -2.00
N LYS A 70 -11.94 -1.30 -1.65
CA LYS A 70 -12.53 -1.14 -0.31
C LYS A 70 -11.47 -0.98 0.78
N VAL A 71 -10.49 -0.12 0.52
CA VAL A 71 -9.38 0.23 1.42
C VAL A 71 -9.23 1.75 1.47
N SER A 72 -8.34 2.26 2.31
CA SER A 72 -7.99 3.68 2.35
C SER A 72 -7.06 4.09 1.20
N ARG A 73 -7.05 5.40 0.90
CA ARG A 73 -6.07 6.02 -0.03
C ARG A 73 -4.62 5.71 0.38
N GLN A 74 -4.33 5.71 1.68
CA GLN A 74 -3.00 5.46 2.21
C GLN A 74 -2.56 4.01 2.00
N GLU A 75 -3.48 3.04 2.15
CA GLU A 75 -3.22 1.65 1.82
C GLU A 75 -2.95 1.47 0.31
N VAL A 76 -3.69 2.15 -0.57
CA VAL A 76 -3.40 2.13 -2.02
C VAL A 76 -2.00 2.67 -2.31
N GLN A 77 -1.63 3.79 -1.70
CA GLN A 77 -0.29 4.36 -1.85
C GLN A 77 0.80 3.38 -1.40
N ALA A 78 0.61 2.72 -0.26
CA ALA A 78 1.54 1.72 0.25
C ALA A 78 1.66 0.51 -0.68
N MET A 79 0.54 0.02 -1.22
CA MET A 79 0.51 -1.08 -2.18
C MET A 79 1.24 -0.71 -3.48
N ILE A 80 0.99 0.48 -4.03
CA ILE A 80 1.69 0.96 -5.22
C ILE A 80 3.19 1.07 -4.93
N ALA A 81 3.56 1.58 -3.75
CA ALA A 81 4.96 1.73 -3.39
C ALA A 81 5.69 0.37 -3.29
N ALA A 82 5.02 -0.64 -2.73
CA ALA A 82 5.51 -2.01 -2.70
C ALA A 82 5.68 -2.59 -4.11
N ASP A 83 4.63 -2.59 -4.94
CA ASP A 83 4.66 -3.21 -6.27
C ASP A 83 5.62 -2.50 -7.26
N TRP A 84 5.62 -1.16 -7.29
CA TRP A 84 6.38 -0.38 -8.28
C TRP A 84 7.78 0.03 -7.81
N TYR A 85 8.01 0.17 -6.51
CA TYR A 85 9.30 0.66 -6.01
C TYR A 85 9.99 -0.31 -5.05
N GLY A 86 9.39 -1.47 -4.79
CA GLY A 86 9.95 -2.47 -3.88
C GLY A 86 10.01 -2.02 -2.42
N THR A 87 9.29 -0.95 -2.07
CA THR A 87 9.29 -0.42 -0.71
C THR A 87 8.24 -1.16 0.11
N GLN A 88 8.68 -1.94 1.10
CA GLN A 88 7.75 -2.47 2.09
C GLN A 88 7.50 -1.39 3.14
N GLN A 89 6.22 -1.03 3.33
CA GLN A 89 5.86 -0.26 4.52
C GLN A 89 6.11 -1.19 5.72
N GLN A 90 7.07 -0.83 6.58
CA GLN A 90 7.22 -1.56 7.84
C GLN A 90 5.91 -1.44 8.59
N GLU A 91 5.23 -2.56 8.85
CA GLU A 91 4.04 -2.57 9.68
C GLU A 91 4.44 -2.10 11.08
N THR A 92 4.09 -0.86 11.40
CA THR A 92 4.15 -0.39 12.78
C THR A 92 3.10 -1.15 13.57
N SER A 93 3.51 -1.75 14.68
CA SER A 93 2.60 -2.50 15.55
C SER A 93 1.43 -1.61 16.00
N ALA A 94 0.28 -2.21 16.30
CA ALA A 94 -0.88 -1.47 16.81
C ALA A 94 -0.51 -0.66 18.07
N ALA A 95 0.44 -1.14 18.87
CA ALA A 95 0.97 -0.42 20.02
C ALA A 95 1.68 0.87 19.62
N VAL A 96 2.55 0.84 18.59
CA VAL A 96 3.24 2.04 18.12
C VAL A 96 2.27 3.04 17.49
N ARG A 97 1.29 2.57 16.70
CA ARG A 97 0.26 3.44 16.11
C ARG A 97 -0.58 4.17 17.18
N ARG A 98 -0.92 3.50 18.29
CA ARG A 98 -1.63 4.14 19.41
C ARG A 98 -0.82 5.26 20.07
N LEU A 99 0.50 5.19 19.99
CA LEU A 99 1.40 6.15 20.61
C LEU A 99 1.79 7.30 19.68
N GLU A 100 1.49 7.22 18.38
CA GLU A 100 1.92 8.20 17.38
C GLU A 100 1.44 9.63 17.70
N VAL A 101 0.14 9.81 17.93
CA VAL A 101 -0.44 11.14 18.26
C VAL A 101 0.15 11.73 19.54
N PRO A 102 0.14 11.05 20.70
CA PRO A 102 0.71 11.61 21.92
C PRO A 102 2.21 11.85 21.83
N ILE A 103 2.98 10.98 21.16
CA ILE A 103 4.43 11.19 20.96
C ILE A 103 4.69 12.47 20.16
N ASN A 104 3.93 12.72 19.09
CA ASN A 104 4.09 13.90 18.25
C ASN A 104 3.72 15.22 18.96
N GLN A 105 3.08 15.16 20.13
CA GLN A 105 2.72 16.33 20.93
C GLN A 105 3.74 16.63 22.05
N LEU A 106 4.70 15.74 22.28
CA LEU A 106 5.71 15.94 23.31
C LEU A 106 6.69 17.05 22.91
N ALA A 107 7.16 17.80 23.90
CA ALA A 107 8.32 18.65 23.73
C ALA A 107 9.57 17.78 23.51
N ALA A 108 10.59 18.33 22.83
CA ALA A 108 11.82 17.60 22.51
C ALA A 108 12.47 16.95 23.74
N HIS A 109 12.52 17.67 24.87
CA HIS A 109 13.06 17.14 26.12
C HIS A 109 12.30 15.90 26.63
N ASP A 110 10.97 15.88 26.52
CA ASP A 110 10.16 14.76 26.99
C ASP A 110 10.23 13.57 26.03
N LEU A 111 10.40 13.86 24.73
CA LEU A 111 10.66 12.85 23.72
C LEU A 111 12.01 12.15 23.98
N ASP A 112 13.06 12.89 24.31
CA ASP A 112 14.38 12.35 24.67
C ASP A 112 14.28 11.42 25.89
N LEU A 113 13.47 11.79 26.88
CA LEU A 113 13.22 10.96 28.06
C LEU A 113 12.51 9.66 27.70
N VAL A 114 11.46 9.72 26.88
CA VAL A 114 10.73 8.53 26.40
C VAL A 114 11.68 7.61 25.63
N GLU A 115 12.50 8.15 24.74
CA GLU A 115 13.51 7.39 24.01
C GLU A 115 14.50 6.69 24.95
N ALA A 116 15.03 7.41 25.95
CA ALA A 116 15.96 6.84 26.93
C ALA A 116 15.33 5.68 27.71
N ILE A 117 14.05 5.81 28.11
CA ILE A 117 13.31 4.76 28.80
C ILE A 117 13.14 3.53 27.90
N VAL A 118 12.68 3.72 26.67
CA VAL A 118 12.47 2.62 25.70
C VAL A 118 13.78 1.88 25.45
N ARG A 119 14.88 2.61 25.19
CA ARG A 119 16.21 2.01 24.97
C ARG A 119 16.66 1.18 26.18
N ARG A 120 16.49 1.71 27.40
CA ARG A 120 16.84 0.99 28.63
C ARG A 120 16.06 -0.32 28.75
N LEU A 121 14.75 -0.29 28.51
CA LEU A 121 13.89 -1.46 28.64
C LEU A 121 14.18 -2.55 27.60
N VAL A 122 14.57 -2.18 26.39
CA VAL A 122 14.97 -3.13 25.34
C VAL A 122 16.26 -3.87 25.75
N VAL A 123 17.26 -3.15 26.28
CA VAL A 123 18.52 -3.76 26.73
C VAL A 123 18.32 -4.67 27.94
N SER A 124 17.39 -4.36 28.85
CA SER A 124 17.12 -5.20 30.02
C SER A 124 16.32 -6.48 29.74
N ASN A 125 15.66 -6.56 28.57
CA ASN A 125 14.88 -7.73 28.14
C ASN A 125 15.59 -8.57 27.07
N SER A 126 16.86 -8.28 26.79
CA SER A 126 17.74 -9.04 25.89
C SER A 126 18.77 -9.83 26.69
#